data_AF-A0A3S9NU41-F1
#
_entry.id   AF-A0A3S9NU41-F1
#
_cell.length_a   1.000
_cell.length_b   1.000
_cell.length_c   1.000
_cell.angle_alpha   90.00
_cell.angle_beta   90.00
_cell.angle_gamma   90.00
#
_symmetry.space_group_name_H-M   'P 1'
#
loop_
_entity.id
_entity.type
_entity.pdbx_description
1 polymer ?
#
loop_
_entity_poly.entity_id
_entity_poly.type
_entity_poly.pdbx_seq_one_letter_code
_entity_poly.pdbx_strand_id
1 'polypeptide(L)'
;MKKVIAILILFIGIMTNAQEKRTVTSTGSAVIKRETTHYRIKTTLNMDQAYYSDPQCKSLEEFKEKYFNALRENGFDPKAFEESKMEFLTLGYQKEGTILKFETTSKEMAEILMSVRMNGITLQYQFKSVLSPERRNELRTKALADARVNAEQLCKISGGTLGAIMNISESAPRPELWSSYYDSYEELLTLSVSFQLN
;
A
#
# COMPACT_ATOMS: atom_id res chain seq x y z
N MET A 1 -11.75 -25.90 -61.90
CA MET A 1 -12.88 -25.99 -60.94
C MET A 1 -12.54 -26.75 -59.67
N LYS A 2 -12.02 -28.00 -59.72
CA LYS A 2 -11.66 -28.78 -58.51
C LYS A 2 -10.70 -28.07 -57.55
N LYS A 3 -9.70 -27.33 -58.06
CA LYS A 3 -8.75 -26.55 -57.25
C LYS A 3 -9.39 -25.33 -56.55
N VAL A 4 -10.43 -24.74 -57.14
CA VAL A 4 -11.17 -23.60 -56.55
C VAL A 4 -12.08 -24.08 -55.41
N ILE A 5 -12.71 -25.25 -55.60
CA ILE A 5 -13.53 -25.90 -54.57
C ILE A 5 -12.68 -26.28 -53.35
N ALA A 6 -11.46 -26.77 -53.55
CA ALA A 6 -10.55 -27.10 -52.46
C ALA A 6 -10.13 -25.86 -51.63
N ILE A 7 -9.90 -24.72 -52.28
CA ILE A 7 -9.57 -23.45 -51.59
C ILE A 7 -10.78 -22.95 -50.78
N LEU A 8 -11.99 -23.04 -51.32
CA LEU A 8 -13.21 -22.64 -50.61
C LEU A 8 -13.47 -23.49 -49.36
N ILE A 9 -13.24 -24.80 -49.44
CA ILE A 9 -13.38 -25.72 -48.28
C ILE A 9 -12.33 -25.40 -47.21
N LEU A 10 -11.10 -25.04 -47.62
CA LEU A 10 -10.04 -24.63 -46.69
C LEU A 10 -10.43 -23.34 -45.94
N PHE A 11 -11.02 -22.36 -46.64
CA PHE A 11 -11.47 -21.10 -46.03
C PHE A 11 -12.64 -21.29 -45.05
N ILE A 12 -13.56 -22.22 -45.32
CA ILE A 12 -14.66 -22.54 -44.40
C ILE A 12 -14.14 -23.20 -43.11
N GLY A 13 -13.08 -24.01 -43.18
CA GLY A 13 -12.43 -24.62 -42.02
C GLY A 13 -11.70 -23.64 -41.09
N ILE A 14 -11.22 -22.50 -41.63
CA ILE A 14 -10.58 -21.44 -40.83
C ILE A 14 -11.64 -20.63 -40.07
N MET A 15 -12.81 -20.40 -40.68
CA MET A 15 -13.92 -19.66 -40.05
C MET A 15 -14.61 -20.43 -38.91
N THR A 16 -14.59 -21.77 -38.92
CA THR A 16 -15.23 -22.61 -37.89
C THR A 16 -14.45 -22.64 -36.56
N ASN A 17 -13.15 -22.33 -36.57
CA ASN A 17 -12.34 -22.22 -35.36
C ASN A 17 -12.33 -20.80 -34.74
N ALA A 18 -13.03 -19.85 -35.37
CA ALA A 18 -13.14 -18.47 -34.91
C ALA A 18 -14.39 -18.20 -34.04
N GLN A 19 -15.16 -19.23 -33.67
CA GLN A 19 -16.22 -19.08 -32.67
C GLN A 19 -15.57 -18.80 -31.31
N GLU A 20 -15.60 -17.53 -30.89
CA GLU A 20 -15.27 -17.16 -29.52
C GLU A 20 -16.11 -18.01 -28.57
N LYS A 21 -15.43 -18.81 -27.74
CA LYS A 21 -16.11 -19.54 -26.68
C LYS A 21 -16.85 -18.53 -25.82
N ARG A 22 -18.15 -18.76 -25.60
CA ARG A 22 -18.94 -17.93 -24.69
C ARG A 22 -18.27 -17.96 -23.31
N THR A 23 -18.04 -16.78 -22.73
CA THR A 23 -17.46 -16.67 -21.41
C THR A 23 -18.33 -15.82 -20.50
N VAL A 24 -18.20 -16.06 -19.20
CA VAL A 24 -18.68 -15.18 -18.15
C VAL A 24 -17.47 -14.66 -17.40
N THR A 25 -17.39 -13.35 -17.22
CA THR A 25 -16.33 -12.73 -16.41
C THR A 25 -16.96 -12.18 -15.14
N SER A 26 -16.31 -12.48 -14.02
CA SER A 26 -16.74 -12.04 -12.69
C SER A 26 -15.53 -11.55 -11.91
N THR A 27 -15.78 -10.65 -10.98
CA THR A 27 -14.78 -10.21 -10.03
C THR A 27 -15.08 -10.85 -8.68
N GLY A 28 -14.05 -11.37 -8.03
CA GLY A 28 -14.09 -11.75 -6.63
C GLY A 28 -13.10 -10.93 -5.82
N SER A 29 -13.38 -10.79 -4.53
CA SER A 29 -12.61 -9.93 -3.64
C SER A 29 -12.35 -10.57 -2.28
N ALA A 30 -11.26 -10.15 -1.65
CA ALA A 30 -10.95 -10.51 -0.27
C ALA A 30 -10.35 -9.31 0.47
N VAL A 31 -10.88 -9.02 1.66
CA VAL A 31 -10.41 -7.92 2.51
C VAL A 31 -9.00 -8.21 3.02
N ILE A 32 -8.09 -7.27 2.76
CA ILE A 32 -6.71 -7.31 3.22
C ILE A 32 -6.66 -6.77 4.65
N LYS A 33 -6.16 -7.58 5.57
CA LYS A 33 -5.77 -7.15 6.90
C LYS A 33 -4.26 -7.24 6.99
N ARG A 34 -3.61 -6.08 7.04
CA ARG A 34 -2.15 -5.98 7.15
C ARG A 34 -1.72 -6.01 8.60
N GLU A 35 -0.50 -6.49 8.81
CA GLU A 35 0.15 -6.45 10.11
C GLU A 35 1.11 -5.26 10.15
N THR A 36 1.02 -4.46 11.21
CA THR A 36 1.99 -3.39 11.46
C THR A 36 3.25 -4.00 12.07
N THR A 37 4.39 -3.79 11.40
CA THR A 37 5.67 -4.39 11.80
C THR A 37 6.66 -3.37 12.33
N HIS A 38 6.59 -2.12 11.85
CA HIS A 38 7.53 -1.06 12.20
C HIS A 38 6.80 0.28 12.33
N TYR A 39 7.40 1.16 13.10
CA TYR A 39 6.98 2.53 13.34
C TYR A 39 8.13 3.46 12.96
N ARG A 40 7.80 4.61 12.38
CA ARG A 40 8.75 5.67 12.09
C ARG A 40 8.19 6.99 12.57
N ILE A 41 8.95 7.68 13.38
CA ILE A 41 8.64 9.05 13.78
C ILE A 41 9.59 9.98 13.06
N LYS A 42 9.05 10.99 12.38
CA LYS A 42 9.83 12.09 11.82
C LYS A 42 9.59 13.32 12.68
N THR A 43 10.67 13.86 13.23
CA THR A 43 10.65 15.11 13.97
C THR A 43 11.23 16.20 13.08
N THR A 44 10.40 17.15 12.67
CA THR A 44 10.84 18.35 11.97
C THR A 44 11.23 19.40 12.99
N LEU A 45 12.50 19.82 12.98
CA LEU A 45 13.00 20.96 13.74
C LEU A 45 13.11 22.13 12.78
N ASN A 46 12.30 23.16 12.98
CA ASN A 46 12.24 24.32 12.10
C ASN A 46 12.53 25.61 12.87
N MET A 47 13.58 26.34 12.49
CA MET A 47 13.92 27.61 13.13
C MET A 47 12.90 28.73 12.86
N ASP A 48 12.06 28.64 11.84
CA ASP A 48 10.92 29.54 11.67
C ASP A 48 9.95 29.41 12.85
N GLN A 49 9.62 28.19 13.25
CA GLN A 49 8.71 27.92 14.37
C GLN A 49 9.41 28.12 15.72
N ALA A 50 10.67 27.73 15.85
CA ALA A 50 11.45 27.95 17.06
C ALA A 50 11.59 29.45 17.38
N TYR A 51 11.83 30.30 16.37
CA TYR A 51 11.95 31.76 16.57
C TYR A 51 10.72 32.39 17.25
N TYR A 52 9.51 31.92 16.93
CA TYR A 52 8.28 32.42 17.56
C TYR A 52 8.02 31.83 18.95
N SER A 53 8.54 30.64 19.23
CA SER A 53 8.15 29.84 20.39
C SER A 53 9.23 29.72 21.48
N ASP A 54 10.48 29.97 21.12
CA ASP A 54 11.63 30.21 22.01
C ASP A 54 12.59 31.23 21.35
N PRO A 55 12.37 32.54 21.56
CA PRO A 55 13.23 33.59 21.00
C PRO A 55 14.69 33.53 21.48
N GLN A 56 15.00 32.74 22.51
CA GLN A 56 16.36 32.56 23.02
C GLN A 56 17.13 31.51 22.22
N CYS A 57 16.45 30.62 21.49
CA CYS A 57 17.08 29.63 20.62
C CYS A 57 17.58 30.29 19.34
N LYS A 58 18.90 30.49 19.21
CA LYS A 58 19.50 31.31 18.14
C LYS A 58 20.02 30.52 16.94
N SER A 59 20.15 29.20 17.07
CA SER A 59 20.69 28.35 16.01
C SER A 59 20.04 26.97 15.99
N LEU A 60 20.09 26.31 14.84
CA LEU A 60 19.64 24.92 14.70
C LEU A 60 20.41 23.94 15.59
N GLU A 61 21.71 24.16 15.81
CA GLU A 61 22.52 23.28 16.67
C GLU A 61 22.08 23.36 18.14
N GLU A 62 21.84 24.56 18.66
CA GLU A 62 21.26 24.75 20.00
C GLU A 62 19.88 24.11 20.09
N PHE A 63 19.07 24.23 19.02
CA PHE A 63 17.73 23.63 19.00
C PHE A 63 17.78 22.10 19.02
N LYS A 64 18.68 21.50 18.25
CA LYS A 64 18.95 20.06 18.25
C LYS A 64 19.43 19.59 19.61
N GLU A 65 20.34 20.31 20.25
CA GLU A 65 20.85 19.95 21.56
C GLU A 65 19.75 19.96 22.63
N LYS A 66 18.90 21.01 22.64
CA LYS A 66 17.72 21.08 23.50
C LYS A 66 16.79 19.88 23.28
N TYR A 67 16.51 19.54 22.01
CA TYR A 67 15.67 18.38 21.71
C TYR A 67 16.30 17.07 22.17
N PHE A 68 17.59 16.86 21.88
CA PHE A 68 18.30 15.66 22.28
C PHE A 68 18.40 15.50 23.80
N ASN A 69 18.47 16.59 24.56
CA ASN A 69 18.36 16.53 26.01
C ASN A 69 16.98 16.03 26.44
N ALA A 70 15.90 16.61 25.90
CA ALA A 70 14.54 16.14 26.17
C ALA A 70 14.32 14.67 25.78
N LEU A 71 14.94 14.21 24.67
CA LEU A 71 14.91 12.82 24.26
C LEU A 71 15.62 11.89 25.25
N ARG A 72 16.81 12.28 25.75
CA ARG A 72 17.56 11.48 26.73
C ARG A 72 16.80 11.34 28.04
N GLU A 73 16.12 12.39 28.50
CA GLU A 73 15.24 12.35 29.68
C GLU A 73 14.10 11.34 29.53
N ASN A 74 13.67 11.08 28.28
CA ASN A 74 12.65 10.09 27.94
C ASN A 74 13.24 8.74 27.49
N GLY A 75 14.54 8.49 27.73
CA GLY A 75 15.18 7.20 27.49
C GLY A 75 15.61 6.93 26.05
N PHE A 76 15.64 7.94 25.17
CA PHE A 76 16.12 7.79 23.80
C PHE A 76 17.62 8.09 23.68
N ASP A 77 18.32 7.30 22.87
CA ASP A 77 19.68 7.61 22.41
C ASP A 77 19.60 8.51 21.17
N PRO A 78 20.14 9.74 21.19
CA PRO A 78 20.21 10.60 20.01
C PRO A 78 20.88 9.97 18.79
N LYS A 79 21.77 8.98 18.98
CA LYS A 79 22.41 8.25 17.86
C LYS A 79 21.44 7.35 17.10
N ALA A 80 20.28 7.03 17.66
CA ALA A 80 19.24 6.27 16.98
C ALA A 80 18.47 7.10 15.94
N PHE A 81 18.77 8.40 15.83
CA PHE A 81 18.09 9.30 14.90
C PHE A 81 18.94 9.54 13.66
N GLU A 82 18.33 9.32 12.49
CA GLU A 82 18.92 9.70 11.21
C GLU A 82 18.52 11.14 10.88
N GLU A 83 19.52 12.02 10.71
CA GLU A 83 19.31 13.40 10.31
C GLU A 83 19.17 13.52 8.78
N SER A 84 18.12 14.19 8.32
CA SER A 84 17.82 14.38 6.90
C SER A 84 17.55 15.84 6.57
N LYS A 85 18.63 16.59 6.31
CA LYS A 85 18.56 17.98 5.83
C LYS A 85 17.90 18.10 4.46
N MET A 86 18.16 17.16 3.55
CA MET A 86 17.59 17.20 2.20
C MET A 86 16.07 17.11 2.24
N GLU A 87 15.51 16.22 3.07
CA GLU A 87 14.07 16.11 3.22
C GLU A 87 13.45 17.40 3.76
N PHE A 88 14.09 18.05 4.74
CA PHE A 88 13.67 19.35 5.24
C PHE A 88 13.62 20.42 4.13
N LEU A 89 14.64 20.50 3.27
CA LEU A 89 14.68 21.49 2.19
C LEU A 89 13.51 21.36 1.20
N THR A 90 12.93 20.16 1.05
CA THR A 90 11.75 19.96 0.20
C THR A 90 10.47 20.61 0.76
N LEU A 91 10.47 20.99 2.04
CA LEU A 91 9.32 21.63 2.68
C LEU A 91 9.21 23.15 2.39
N GLY A 92 10.25 23.76 1.81
CA GLY A 92 10.21 25.16 1.36
C GLY A 92 10.24 26.22 2.47
N TYR A 93 10.67 25.86 3.68
CA TYR A 93 10.87 26.81 4.78
C TYR A 93 11.99 27.81 4.48
N GLN A 94 11.90 29.00 5.07
CA GLN A 94 12.83 30.10 4.80
C GLN A 94 14.07 30.03 5.69
N LYS A 95 13.89 29.64 6.96
CA LYS A 95 15.01 29.44 7.88
C LYS A 95 15.53 28.01 7.85
N GLU A 96 16.71 27.84 8.44
CA GLU A 96 17.33 26.54 8.59
C GLU A 96 16.49 25.59 9.45
N GLY A 97 16.69 24.30 9.22
CA GLY A 97 16.03 23.24 9.96
C GLY A 97 16.48 21.87 9.48
N THR A 98 15.93 20.84 10.09
CA THR A 98 16.25 19.45 9.78
C THR A 98 15.08 18.52 10.09
N ILE A 99 15.14 17.30 9.57
CA ILE A 99 14.23 16.22 9.95
C ILE A 99 15.05 15.12 10.61
N LEU A 100 14.67 14.76 11.83
CA LEU A 100 15.23 13.62 12.55
C LEU A 100 14.28 12.43 12.41
N LYS A 101 14.77 11.31 11.90
CA LYS A 101 13.99 10.08 11.72
C LYS A 101 14.37 9.06 12.76
N PHE A 102 13.37 8.52 13.44
CA PHE A 102 13.52 7.40 14.36
C PHE A 102 12.67 6.23 13.87
N GLU A 103 13.26 5.05 13.77
CA GLU A 103 12.57 3.82 13.42
C GLU A 103 12.63 2.80 14.56
N THR A 104 11.52 2.12 14.82
CA THR A 104 11.44 1.10 15.86
C THR A 104 10.38 0.05 15.53
N THR A 105 10.51 -1.14 16.10
CA THR A 105 9.45 -2.17 16.10
C THR A 105 8.56 -2.07 17.35
N SER A 106 8.95 -1.27 18.35
CA SER A 106 8.19 -1.10 19.59
C SER A 106 7.16 0.02 19.44
N LYS A 107 5.88 -0.34 19.55
CA LYS A 107 4.78 0.62 19.56
C LYS A 107 4.89 1.58 20.74
N GLU A 108 5.25 1.06 21.92
CA GLU A 108 5.43 1.85 23.13
C GLU A 108 6.50 2.92 22.95
N MET A 109 7.66 2.58 22.38
CA MET A 109 8.72 3.56 22.10
C MET A 109 8.25 4.64 21.11
N ALA A 110 7.47 4.26 20.09
CA ALA A 110 6.89 5.21 19.16
C ALA A 110 5.89 6.16 19.87
N GLU A 111 5.06 5.64 20.77
CA GLU A 111 4.09 6.42 21.56
C GLU A 111 4.80 7.38 22.54
N ILE A 112 5.85 6.92 23.23
CA ILE A 112 6.65 7.77 24.12
C ILE A 112 7.28 8.91 23.29
N LEU A 113 7.91 8.61 22.15
CA LEU A 113 8.49 9.66 21.30
C LEU A 113 7.44 10.66 20.81
N MET A 114 6.26 10.15 20.43
CA MET A 114 5.12 10.97 20.04
C MET A 114 4.53 11.79 21.20
N SER A 115 4.94 11.55 22.44
CA SER A 115 4.54 12.33 23.63
C SER A 115 5.57 13.39 24.02
N VAL A 116 6.82 13.30 23.54
CA VAL A 116 7.84 14.34 23.76
C VAL A 116 7.36 15.63 23.09
N ARG A 117 7.08 16.66 23.90
CA ARG A 117 6.64 17.98 23.43
C ARG A 117 7.80 18.96 23.59
N MET A 118 8.07 19.71 22.53
CA MET A 118 8.96 20.86 22.58
C MET A 118 8.42 21.93 21.64
N ASN A 119 8.56 23.19 22.04
CA ASN A 119 8.19 24.31 21.19
C ASN A 119 9.02 24.30 19.90
N GLY A 120 8.38 24.54 18.76
CA GLY A 120 9.03 24.61 17.45
C GLY A 120 9.32 23.27 16.75
N ILE A 121 8.85 22.14 17.30
CA ILE A 121 8.92 20.85 16.61
C ILE A 121 7.56 20.48 16.01
N THR A 122 7.61 19.76 14.89
CA THR A 122 6.45 19.08 14.33
C THR A 122 6.75 17.58 14.24
N LEU A 123 5.83 16.76 14.74
CA LEU A 123 5.97 15.30 14.71
C LEU A 123 5.06 14.70 13.64
N GLN A 124 5.62 13.78 12.85
CA GLN A 124 4.88 12.95 11.92
C GLN A 124 5.06 11.48 12.28
N TYR A 125 3.95 10.80 12.54
CA TYR A 125 3.90 9.36 12.76
C TYR A 125 3.72 8.62 11.44
N GLN A 126 4.50 7.57 11.23
CA GLN A 126 4.33 6.62 10.15
C GLN A 126 4.41 5.19 10.68
N PHE A 127 3.72 4.27 10.02
CA PHE A 127 3.77 2.86 10.34
C PHE A 127 3.91 2.02 9.06
N LYS A 128 4.67 0.94 9.16
CA LYS A 128 4.90 -0.01 8.08
C LYS A 128 3.93 -1.18 8.22
N SER A 129 3.09 -1.34 7.21
CA SER A 129 2.12 -2.42 7.11
C SER A 129 2.56 -3.44 6.07
N VAL A 130 2.58 -4.72 6.44
CA VAL A 130 3.09 -5.81 5.60
C VAL A 130 1.98 -6.81 5.29
N LEU A 131 2.00 -7.33 4.06
CA LEU A 131 1.19 -8.46 3.61
C LEU A 131 2.14 -9.62 3.25
N SER A 132 2.16 -10.67 4.08
CA SER A 132 3.02 -11.82 3.85
C SER A 132 2.61 -12.63 2.61
N PRO A 133 3.55 -13.35 1.96
CA PRO A 133 3.24 -14.24 0.84
C PRO A 133 2.17 -15.29 1.17
N GLU A 134 2.23 -15.88 2.38
CA GLU A 134 1.29 -16.89 2.86
C GLU A 134 -0.11 -16.30 2.96
N ARG A 135 -0.23 -15.12 3.58
CA ARG A 135 -1.52 -14.43 3.71
C ARG A 135 -2.07 -14.02 2.36
N ARG A 136 -1.22 -13.59 1.42
CA ARG A 136 -1.63 -13.27 0.06
C ARG A 136 -2.21 -14.49 -0.66
N ASN A 137 -1.64 -15.68 -0.47
CA ASN A 137 -2.17 -16.90 -1.06
C ASN A 137 -3.55 -17.26 -0.48
N GLU A 138 -3.75 -17.13 0.84
CA GLU A 138 -5.07 -17.32 1.46
C GLU A 138 -6.12 -16.35 0.89
N LEU A 139 -5.75 -15.07 0.70
CA LEU A 139 -6.63 -14.06 0.13
C LEU A 139 -6.99 -14.36 -1.33
N ARG A 140 -6.04 -14.86 -2.14
CA ARG A 140 -6.31 -15.30 -3.51
C ARG A 140 -7.29 -16.46 -3.55
N THR A 141 -7.15 -17.44 -2.66
CA THR A 141 -8.11 -18.55 -2.56
C THR A 141 -9.51 -18.04 -2.25
N LYS A 142 -9.64 -17.08 -1.33
CA LYS A 142 -10.93 -16.46 -1.00
C LYS A 142 -11.52 -15.65 -2.15
N ALA A 143 -10.72 -14.79 -2.77
CA ALA A 143 -11.16 -13.99 -3.92
C ALA A 143 -11.54 -14.87 -5.11
N LEU A 144 -10.85 -16.00 -5.34
CA LEU A 144 -11.19 -16.94 -6.40
C LEU A 144 -12.51 -17.67 -6.12
N ALA A 145 -12.74 -18.06 -4.87
CA ALA A 145 -14.01 -18.66 -4.45
C ALA A 145 -15.17 -17.67 -4.61
N ASP A 146 -14.98 -16.42 -4.19
CA ASP A 146 -15.96 -15.33 -4.36
C ASP A 146 -16.28 -15.07 -5.84
N ALA A 147 -15.25 -14.99 -6.69
CA ALA A 147 -15.43 -14.84 -8.14
C ALA A 147 -16.25 -16.00 -8.73
N ARG A 148 -15.97 -17.24 -8.31
CA ARG A 148 -16.73 -18.41 -8.76
C ARG A 148 -18.21 -18.30 -8.38
N VAL A 149 -18.52 -17.94 -7.13
CA VAL A 149 -19.91 -17.76 -6.67
C VAL A 149 -20.62 -16.69 -7.50
N ASN A 150 -19.96 -15.56 -7.76
CA ASN A 150 -20.51 -14.49 -8.59
C ASN A 150 -20.76 -14.95 -10.03
N ALA A 151 -19.82 -15.70 -10.63
CA ALA A 151 -19.98 -16.26 -11.97
C ALA A 151 -21.12 -17.28 -12.05
N GLU A 152 -21.28 -18.14 -11.04
CA GLU A 152 -22.39 -19.10 -10.98
C GLU A 152 -23.75 -18.40 -10.95
N GLN A 153 -23.87 -17.30 -10.22
CA GLN A 153 -25.09 -16.48 -10.19
C GLN A 153 -25.37 -15.85 -11.57
N LEU A 154 -24.34 -15.29 -12.22
CA LEU A 154 -24.46 -14.74 -13.57
C LEU A 154 -24.88 -15.80 -14.60
N CYS A 155 -24.30 -17.01 -14.53
CA CYS A 155 -24.68 -18.13 -15.39
C CYS A 155 -26.16 -18.47 -15.22
N LYS A 156 -26.65 -18.61 -13.98
CA LYS A 156 -28.05 -18.90 -13.68
C LYS A 156 -29.00 -17.85 -14.27
N ILE A 157 -28.66 -16.56 -14.14
CA ILE A 157 -29.46 -15.46 -14.71
C ILE A 157 -29.48 -15.54 -16.25
N SER A 158 -28.36 -15.91 -16.87
CA SER A 158 -28.22 -16.02 -18.33
C SER A 158 -28.74 -17.34 -18.94
N GLY A 159 -29.26 -18.26 -18.12
CA GLY A 159 -29.74 -19.58 -18.58
C GLY A 159 -28.64 -20.55 -18.99
N GLY A 160 -27.45 -20.45 -18.39
CA GLY A 160 -26.31 -21.35 -18.65
C GLY A 160 -25.70 -21.93 -17.37
N THR A 161 -24.62 -22.68 -17.54
CA THR A 161 -23.85 -23.32 -16.45
C THR A 161 -22.39 -22.90 -16.49
N LEU A 162 -21.76 -22.87 -15.31
CA LEU A 162 -20.37 -22.44 -15.18
C LEU A 162 -19.41 -23.56 -15.62
N GLY A 163 -18.50 -23.24 -16.53
CA GLY A 163 -17.46 -24.14 -17.03
C GLY A 163 -16.07 -23.91 -16.42
N ALA A 164 -15.04 -24.35 -17.13
CA ALA A 164 -13.65 -24.20 -16.70
C ALA A 164 -13.19 -22.74 -16.67
N ILE A 165 -12.17 -22.45 -15.85
CA ILE A 165 -11.49 -21.15 -15.86
C ILE A 165 -10.74 -20.98 -17.18
N MET A 166 -10.98 -19.87 -17.86
CA MET A 166 -10.34 -19.50 -19.12
C MET A 166 -9.24 -18.45 -18.92
N ASN A 167 -9.42 -17.54 -17.96
CA ASN A 167 -8.46 -16.47 -17.67
C ASN A 167 -8.54 -16.04 -16.19
N ILE A 168 -7.40 -15.64 -15.61
CA ILE A 168 -7.31 -15.03 -14.28
C ILE A 168 -6.41 -13.80 -14.38
N SER A 169 -6.89 -12.66 -13.86
CA SER A 169 -6.09 -11.45 -13.69
C SER A 169 -6.19 -10.96 -12.24
N GLU A 170 -5.06 -10.62 -11.64
CA GLU A 170 -4.97 -10.10 -10.28
C GLU A 170 -4.59 -8.62 -10.32
N SER A 171 -5.32 -7.80 -9.56
CA SER A 171 -4.82 -6.47 -9.19
C SER A 171 -4.03 -6.62 -7.88
N ALA A 172 -2.72 -6.75 -8.01
CA ALA A 172 -1.85 -7.09 -6.88
C ALA A 172 -1.62 -5.88 -5.95
N PRO A 173 -2.00 -5.97 -4.66
CA PRO A 173 -1.63 -4.95 -3.69
C PRO A 173 -0.12 -4.95 -3.45
N ARG A 174 0.44 -3.80 -3.04
CA ARG A 174 1.86 -3.72 -2.67
C ARG A 174 2.12 -4.59 -1.44
N PRO A 175 3.23 -5.36 -1.39
CA PRO A 175 3.53 -6.22 -0.24
C PRO A 175 3.79 -5.41 1.04
N GLU A 176 4.37 -4.22 0.89
CA GLU A 176 4.72 -3.35 2.01
C GLU A 176 4.32 -1.91 1.69
N LEU A 177 3.85 -1.20 2.72
CA LEU A 177 3.42 0.18 2.63
C LEU A 177 3.83 0.93 3.90
N TRP A 178 4.34 2.15 3.74
CA TRP A 178 4.46 3.12 4.82
C TRP A 178 3.26 4.07 4.75
N SER A 179 2.50 4.15 5.83
CA SER A 179 1.32 5.03 5.94
C SER A 179 1.52 6.03 7.06
N SER A 180 0.99 7.24 6.89
CA SER A 180 1.02 8.30 7.93
C SER A 180 -0.34 8.52 8.61
N TYR A 181 -1.35 7.79 8.17
CA TYR A 181 -2.72 7.84 8.67
C TYR A 181 -3.31 6.44 8.68
N TYR A 182 -4.25 6.19 9.58
CA TYR A 182 -5.08 4.99 9.55
C TYR A 182 -6.18 5.25 8.53
N ASP A 183 -6.13 4.52 7.42
CA ASP A 183 -7.20 4.57 6.44
C ASP A 183 -8.42 3.82 6.99
N SER A 184 -9.60 4.42 6.87
CA SER A 184 -10.88 3.77 7.20
C SER A 184 -11.38 2.87 6.07
N TYR A 185 -10.80 2.97 4.86
CA TYR A 185 -11.18 2.14 3.74
C TYR A 185 -10.56 0.74 3.83
N GLU A 186 -11.37 -0.27 3.55
CA GLU A 186 -10.89 -1.64 3.45
C GLU A 186 -10.12 -1.82 2.14
N GLU A 187 -8.84 -2.15 2.24
CA GLU A 187 -8.04 -2.55 1.08
C GLU A 187 -8.47 -3.95 0.63
N LEU A 188 -8.69 -4.15 -0.67
CA LEU A 188 -9.15 -5.42 -1.24
C LEU A 188 -8.10 -6.03 -2.17
N LEU A 189 -7.92 -7.34 -2.07
CA LEU A 189 -7.32 -8.13 -3.14
C LEU A 189 -8.44 -8.52 -4.10
N THR A 190 -8.32 -8.14 -5.37
CA THR A 190 -9.34 -8.44 -6.39
C THR A 190 -8.79 -9.36 -7.47
N LEU A 191 -9.59 -10.35 -7.83
CA LEU A 191 -9.35 -11.25 -8.95
C LEU A 191 -10.47 -11.09 -9.97
N SER A 192 -10.10 -10.77 -11.21
CA SER A 192 -11.00 -10.87 -12.36
C SER A 192 -10.80 -12.23 -12.99
N VAL A 193 -11.87 -13.03 -13.03
CA VAL A 193 -11.83 -14.41 -13.50
C VAL A 193 -12.87 -14.60 -14.59
N SER A 194 -12.40 -15.07 -15.74
CA SER A 194 -13.26 -15.46 -16.86
C SER A 194 -13.40 -16.98 -16.88
N PHE A 195 -14.64 -17.44 -16.94
CA PHE A 195 -15.00 -18.85 -17.04
C PHE A 195 -15.67 -19.11 -18.38
N GLN A 196 -15.60 -20.36 -18.86
CA GLN A 196 -16.42 -20.81 -19.96
C GLN A 196 -17.90 -20.79 -19.53
N LEU A 197 -18.78 -20.32 -20.41
CA LEU A 197 -20.23 -20.38 -20.24
C LEU A 197 -20.77 -21.51 -21.11
N ASN A 198 -21.37 -22.52 -20.47
CA ASN A 198 -21.96 -23.69 -21.12
C ASN A 198 -23.48 -23.59 -21.20
#